data_AF-A0A8T3SSX9-F1
#
_entry.id   AF-A0A8T3SSX9-F1
#
_cell.length_a   1.000
_cell.length_b   1.000
_cell.length_c   1.000
_cell.angle_alpha   90.00
_cell.angle_beta   90.00
_cell.angle_gamma   90.00
#
_symmetry.space_group_name_H-M   'P 1'
#
loop_
_entity.id
_entity.type
_entity.pdbx_description
1 polymer ?
#
loop_
_entity_poly.entity_id
_entity_poly.type
_entity_poly.pdbx_seq_one_letter_code
_entity_poly.pdbx_strand_id
1 'polypeptide(L)'
;MQASRMHPFLRNVVIGVVGLLIAAGLTAMSVLSADTGFSVAAMLISALIAVVIGVFLFAQGWIWSQRAYRSRSTGMSVAIALGGGFMILLAALALAGAVILVILFYLP
;
A
#
# COMPACT_ATOMS: atom_id res chain seq x y z
N MET A 1 -10.71 -28.11 16.65
CA MET A 1 -9.92 -26.89 16.40
C MET A 1 -10.79 -25.89 15.68
N GLN A 2 -11.47 -24.99 16.40
CA GLN A 2 -12.22 -23.89 15.77
C GLN A 2 -11.21 -22.93 15.17
N ALA A 3 -11.13 -22.87 13.84
CA ALA A 3 -10.43 -21.77 13.19
C ALA A 3 -11.12 -20.47 13.61
N SER A 4 -10.48 -19.70 14.49
CA SER A 4 -10.91 -18.37 14.89
C SER A 4 -11.16 -17.58 13.60
N ARG A 5 -12.44 -17.33 13.27
CA ARG A 5 -12.82 -16.55 12.09
C ARG A 5 -12.16 -15.18 12.21
N MET A 6 -11.06 -14.97 11.47
CA MET A 6 -10.38 -13.69 11.44
C MET A 6 -11.37 -12.61 11.04
N HIS A 7 -11.33 -11.50 11.77
CA HIS A 7 -12.19 -10.35 11.49
C HIS A 7 -11.94 -9.87 10.05
N PRO A 8 -12.98 -9.59 9.24
CA PRO A 8 -12.81 -9.31 7.81
C PRO A 8 -11.90 -8.11 7.51
N PHE A 9 -11.88 -7.10 8.40
CA PHE A 9 -10.93 -5.99 8.30
C PHE A 9 -9.48 -6.46 8.41
N LEU A 10 -9.18 -7.29 9.41
CA LEU A 10 -7.82 -7.80 9.63
C LEU A 10 -7.35 -8.61 8.44
N ARG A 11 -8.24 -9.42 7.85
CA ARG A 11 -7.94 -10.17 6.61
C ARG A 11 -7.53 -9.23 5.47
N ASN A 12 -8.29 -8.15 5.24
CA ASN A 12 -7.99 -7.20 4.16
C ASN A 12 -6.68 -6.44 4.43
N VAL A 13 -6.43 -6.05 5.69
CA VAL A 13 -5.15 -5.44 6.09
C VAL A 13 -3.99 -6.40 5.82
N VAL A 14 -4.11 -7.67 6.20
CA VAL A 14 -3.07 -8.70 5.96
C VAL A 14 -2.80 -8.87 4.47
N ILE A 15 -3.84 -8.93 3.62
CA ILE A 15 -3.66 -9.00 2.17
C ILE A 15 -2.89 -7.77 1.65
N GLY A 16 -3.22 -6.57 2.15
CA GLY A 16 -2.48 -5.36 1.81
C GLY A 16 -1.02 -5.43 2.27
N VAL A 17 -0.76 -5.85 3.51
CA VAL A 17 0.61 -6.01 4.03
C VAL A 17 1.41 -6.99 3.18
N VAL A 18 0.84 -8.13 2.79
CA VAL A 18 1.51 -9.09 1.90
C VAL A 18 1.84 -8.45 0.55
N GLY A 19 0.93 -7.67 -0.03
CA GLY A 19 1.20 -6.90 -1.25
C GLY A 19 2.36 -5.89 -1.10
N LEU A 20 2.42 -5.19 0.04
CA LEU A 20 3.53 -4.27 0.34
C LEU A 20 4.86 -5.00 0.54
N LEU A 21 4.86 -6.20 1.12
CA LEU A 21 6.08 -7.01 1.25
C LEU A 21 6.62 -7.43 -0.12
N ILE A 22 5.73 -7.75 -1.07
CA ILE A 22 6.12 -8.03 -2.45
C ILE A 22 6.76 -6.78 -3.08
N ALA A 23 6.14 -5.61 -2.92
CA ALA A 23 6.71 -4.34 -3.40
C ALA A 23 8.07 -4.03 -2.76
N ALA A 24 8.23 -4.28 -1.46
CA ALA A 24 9.49 -4.10 -0.75
C ALA A 24 10.58 -5.06 -1.27
N GLY A 25 10.22 -6.33 -1.53
CA GLY A 25 11.12 -7.30 -2.14
C GLY A 25 11.59 -6.89 -3.53
N LEU A 26 10.68 -6.40 -4.38
CA LEU A 26 11.02 -5.87 -5.70
C LEU A 26 11.93 -4.64 -5.61
N THR A 27 11.65 -3.75 -4.66
CA THR A 27 12.50 -2.58 -4.41
C THR A 27 13.90 -3.00 -3.97
N ALA A 28 14.02 -3.97 -3.05
CA ALA A 28 15.31 -4.50 -2.63
C ALA A 28 16.08 -5.13 -3.80
N MET A 29 15.41 -5.92 -4.64
CA MET A 29 16.01 -6.49 -5.85
C MET A 29 16.47 -5.42 -6.83
N SER A 30 15.68 -4.34 -7.00
CA SER A 30 16.06 -3.24 -7.89
C SER A 30 17.32 -2.52 -7.44
N VAL A 31 17.52 -2.37 -6.13
CA VAL A 31 18.69 -1.70 -5.54
C VAL A 31 19.94 -2.57 -5.62
N LEU A 32 19.79 -3.90 -5.55
CA LEU A 32 20.90 -4.85 -5.58
C LEU A 32 21.31 -5.27 -7.00
N SER A 33 20.49 -4.98 -8.00
CA SER A 33 20.76 -5.35 -9.39
C SER A 33 21.80 -4.43 -10.03
N ALA A 34 22.74 -5.02 -10.78
CA ALA A 34 23.72 -4.29 -11.57
C ALA A 34 23.14 -3.81 -12.91
N ASP A 35 22.08 -4.46 -13.40
CA ASP A 35 21.42 -4.12 -14.65
C ASP A 35 20.41 -2.99 -14.46
N THR A 36 20.75 -1.80 -14.96
CA THR A 36 19.93 -0.58 -14.85
C THR A 36 18.53 -0.75 -15.44
N GLY A 37 18.40 -1.42 -16.58
CA GLY A 37 17.10 -1.66 -17.20
C GLY A 37 16.17 -2.52 -16.31
N PHE A 38 16.72 -3.54 -15.66
CA PHE A 38 15.97 -4.37 -14.72
C PHE A 38 15.63 -3.60 -13.44
N SER A 39 16.58 -2.82 -12.89
CA SER A 39 16.36 -2.00 -11.69
C SER A 39 15.23 -0.99 -11.87
N VAL A 40 15.23 -0.25 -12.98
CA VAL A 40 14.19 0.75 -13.26
C VAL A 40 12.83 0.09 -13.42
N ALA A 41 12.74 -1.00 -14.19
CA ALA A 41 11.49 -1.74 -14.36
C ALA A 41 10.97 -2.31 -13.03
N ALA A 42 11.83 -2.88 -12.20
CA ALA A 42 11.47 -3.41 -10.89
C ALA A 42 11.00 -2.31 -9.92
N MET A 43 11.65 -1.14 -9.91
CA MET A 43 11.18 0.03 -9.15
C MET A 43 9.83 0.55 -9.65
N LEU A 44 9.61 0.55 -10.97
CA LEU A 44 8.33 0.99 -11.53
C LEU A 44 7.19 0.07 -11.09
N ILE A 45 7.42 -1.25 -11.19
CA ILE A 45 6.44 -2.26 -10.78
C ILE A 45 6.20 -2.17 -9.27
N SER A 46 7.25 -2.02 -8.46
CA SER A 46 7.09 -1.90 -7.01
C SER A 46 6.30 -0.64 -6.62
N ALA A 47 6.55 0.48 -7.29
CA ALA A 47 5.81 1.72 -7.09
C ALA A 47 4.32 1.55 -7.46
N LEU A 48 4.01 0.92 -8.60
CA LEU A 48 2.63 0.65 -9.00
C LEU A 48 1.90 -0.26 -8.00
N ILE A 49 2.58 -1.31 -7.49
CA ILE A 49 2.01 -2.17 -6.44
C ILE A 49 1.74 -1.35 -5.17
N ALA A 50 2.70 -0.52 -4.74
CA ALA A 50 2.54 0.32 -3.57
C ALA A 50 1.34 1.29 -3.70
N VAL A 51 1.13 1.86 -4.90
CA VAL A 51 -0.04 2.71 -5.20
C VAL A 51 -1.34 1.92 -5.06
N VAL A 52 -1.46 0.78 -5.75
CA VAL A 52 -2.67 -0.05 -5.74
C VAL A 52 -3.01 -0.48 -4.33
N ILE A 53 -2.01 -0.94 -3.57
CA ILE A 53 -2.21 -1.41 -2.20
C ILE A 53 -2.51 -0.25 -1.24
N GLY A 54 -1.84 0.89 -1.39
CA GLY A 54 -2.12 2.08 -0.56
C GLY A 54 -3.55 2.60 -0.76
N VAL A 55 -4.02 2.66 -2.01
CA VAL A 55 -5.42 3.01 -2.33
C VAL A 55 -6.39 1.97 -1.77
N PHE A 56 -6.07 0.68 -1.90
CA PHE A 56 -6.89 -0.40 -1.34
C PHE A 56 -7.01 -0.28 0.18
N LEU A 57 -5.91 -0.10 0.90
CA LEU A 57 -5.90 0.05 2.35
C LEU A 57 -6.61 1.33 2.82
N PHE A 58 -6.48 2.43 2.08
CA PHE A 58 -7.26 3.65 2.32
C PHE A 58 -8.77 3.37 2.19
N ALA A 59 -9.21 2.73 1.10
CA ALA A 59 -10.62 2.42 0.88
C ALA A 59 -11.18 1.51 1.98
N GLN A 60 -10.43 0.49 2.41
CA GLN A 60 -10.81 -0.35 3.53
C GLN A 60 -10.86 0.44 4.85
N GLY A 61 -9.85 1.25 5.13
CA GLY A 61 -9.81 2.13 6.31
C GLY A 61 -11.02 3.07 6.36
N TRP A 62 -11.37 3.68 5.23
CA TRP A 62 -12.53 4.57 5.13
C TRP A 62 -13.85 3.86 5.48
N ILE A 63 -14.12 2.71 4.83
CA ILE A 63 -15.35 1.94 5.07
C ILE A 63 -15.46 1.49 6.53
N TRP A 64 -14.36 1.03 7.12
CA TRP A 64 -14.35 0.53 8.49
C TRP A 64 -14.34 1.64 9.55
N SER A 65 -13.73 2.79 9.28
CA SER A 65 -13.77 3.96 10.18
C SER A 65 -15.20 4.44 10.41
N GLN A 66 -16.02 4.49 9.34
CA GLN A 66 -17.43 4.86 9.43
C GLN A 66 -18.26 3.83 10.19
N ARG A 67 -17.97 2.53 10.03
CA ARG A 67 -18.64 1.47 10.81
C ARG A 67 -18.29 1.55 12.30
N ALA A 68 -17.01 1.77 12.63
CA ALA A 68 -16.55 1.92 14.01
C ALA A 68 -17.16 3.16 14.69
N TYR A 69 -17.32 4.26 13.95
CA TYR A 69 -17.99 5.46 14.42
C TYR A 69 -19.46 5.19 14.79
N ARG A 70 -20.20 4.48 13.93
CA ARG A 70 -21.60 4.07 14.20
C ARG A 70 -21.72 3.13 15.39
N SER A 71 -20.67 2.35 15.70
CA SER A 71 -20.63 1.43 16.83
C SER A 71 -20.22 2.10 18.16
N ARG A 72 -20.17 3.43 18.23
CA ARG A 72 -19.72 4.23 19.40
C ARG A 72 -18.27 3.96 19.86
N SER A 73 -17.44 3.35 19.00
CA SER A 73 -16.02 3.17 19.27
C SER A 73 -15.20 4.29 18.63
N THR A 74 -15.24 5.47 19.25
CA THR A 74 -14.64 6.70 18.71
C THR A 74 -13.12 6.59 18.56
N GLY A 75 -12.42 6.02 19.56
CA GLY A 75 -10.95 5.88 19.52
C GLY A 75 -10.47 4.97 18.40
N MET A 76 -11.17 3.84 18.17
CA MET A 76 -10.83 2.92 17.09
C MET A 76 -11.16 3.51 15.70
N SER A 77 -12.24 4.28 15.59
CA SER A 77 -12.60 4.97 14.36
C SER A 77 -11.52 5.97 13.92
N VAL A 78 -11.01 6.78 14.85
CA VAL A 78 -9.94 7.76 14.58
C VAL A 78 -8.65 7.05 14.20
N ALA A 79 -8.25 5.99 14.91
CA ALA A 79 -7.04 5.23 14.58
C ALA A 79 -7.11 4.63 13.17
N ILE A 80 -8.25 4.07 12.77
CA ILE A 80 -8.45 3.52 11.42
C ILE A 80 -8.46 4.63 10.36
N ALA A 81 -9.07 5.78 10.65
CA ALA A 81 -9.11 6.91 9.73
C ALA A 81 -7.71 7.50 9.50
N LEU A 82 -6.91 7.65 10.56
CA LEU A 82 -5.52 8.09 10.45
C LEU A 82 -4.67 7.07 9.69
N GLY A 83 -4.80 5.79 10.02
CA GLY A 83 -4.08 4.72 9.31
C GLY A 83 -4.42 4.69 7.82
N GLY A 84 -5.71 4.70 7.47
CA GLY A 84 -6.16 4.77 6.09
C GLY A 84 -5.67 6.04 5.39
N GLY A 85 -5.85 7.20 6.02
CA GLY A 85 -5.43 8.50 5.48
C GLY A 85 -3.92 8.59 5.23
N PHE A 86 -3.10 7.95 6.07
CA PHE A 86 -1.66 7.86 5.83
C PHE A 86 -1.34 7.03 4.58
N MET A 87 -2.08 5.94 4.35
CA MET A 87 -1.85 5.07 3.18
C MET A 87 -2.12 5.77 1.85
N ILE A 88 -3.07 6.70 1.78
CA ILE A 88 -3.29 7.46 0.53
C ILE A 88 -2.17 8.46 0.27
N LEU A 89 -1.57 9.04 1.31
CA LEU A 89 -0.40 9.91 1.17
C LEU A 89 0.81 9.11 0.66
N LEU A 90 1.04 7.92 1.21
CA LEU A 90 2.08 7.02 0.73
C LEU A 90 1.83 6.58 -0.72
N ALA A 91 0.59 6.28 -1.09
CA ALA A 91 0.23 5.95 -2.47
C ALA A 91 0.51 7.12 -3.41
N ALA A 92 0.15 8.35 -3.02
CA ALA A 92 0.43 9.54 -3.82
C ALA A 92 1.94 9.76 -4.00
N LEU A 93 2.74 9.56 -2.95
CA LEU A 93 4.19 9.64 -3.00
C LEU A 93 4.79 8.58 -3.94
N ALA A 94 4.33 7.33 -3.83
CA ALA A 94 4.76 6.23 -4.70
C ALA A 94 4.41 6.51 -6.16
N LEU A 95 3.23 7.07 -6.43
CA LEU A 95 2.81 7.46 -7.78
C LEU A 95 3.69 8.60 -8.33
N ALA A 96 3.98 9.62 -7.52
CA ALA A 96 4.88 10.70 -7.91
C ALA A 96 6.29 10.16 -8.22
N GLY A 97 6.79 9.25 -7.40
CA GLY A 97 8.06 8.55 -7.66
C GLY A 97 8.04 7.77 -8.98
N ALA A 98 6.96 7.03 -9.26
CA ALA A 98 6.80 6.32 -10.52
C ALA A 98 6.81 7.27 -11.72
N VAL A 99 6.10 8.41 -11.63
CA VAL A 99 6.10 9.43 -12.69
C VAL A 99 7.49 10.01 -12.93
N ILE A 100 8.23 10.32 -11.86
CA ILE A 100 9.61 10.81 -11.96
C ILE A 100 10.51 9.77 -12.64
N LEU A 101 10.37 8.48 -12.28
CA LEU A 101 11.11 7.41 -12.94
C LEU A 101 10.79 7.31 -14.43
N VAL A 102 9.51 7.44 -14.81
CA VAL A 102 9.12 7.47 -16.22
C VAL A 102 9.77 8.64 -16.95
N ILE A 103 9.71 9.84 -16.37
CA ILE A 103 10.27 11.04 -16.99
C ILE A 103 11.79 10.90 -17.16
N LEU A 104 12.52 10.45 -16.13
CA LEU A 104 13.99 10.43 -16.17
C LEU A 104 14.57 9.31 -17.04
N PHE A 105 13.86 8.18 -17.18
CA PHE A 105 14.41 6.98 -17.85
C PHE A 105 13.74 6.63 -19.17
N TYR A 106 12.55 7.17 -19.47
CA TYR A 106 11.77 6.80 -20.66
C TYR A 106 11.31 7.98 -21.51
N LEU A 107 11.28 9.21 -20.98
CA LEU A 107 11.06 10.41 -21.80
C LEU A 107 12.39 11.18 -21.96
N PRO A 108 12.84 11.45 -23.19
CA PRO A 108 14.02 12.29 -23.45
C PRO A 108 13.76 13.78 -23.16
#